data_AF-H6V318-F1
#
_entry.id   AF-H6V318-F1
#
_cell.length_a   1.000
_cell.length_b   1.000
_cell.length_c   1.000
_cell.angle_alpha   90.00
_cell.angle_beta   90.00
_cell.angle_gamma   90.00
#
_symmetry.space_group_name_H-M   'P 1'
#
loop_
_entity.id
_entity.type
_entity.pdbx_description
1 polymer ?
#
loop_
_entity_poly.entity_id
_entity_poly.type
_entity_poly.pdbx_seq_one_letter_code
_entity_poly.pdbx_strand_id
1 'polypeptide(L)'
;VKDLDFGRGEITVRQGKGQKDRITMLPGTLLQALQDHLRRVRQQHEADLKNELGQAPLPDALGRKYPNANREWGWQWVFPASSHYVDRITGIRHRHHLHESVIQKAVHQAAHRAGLAKRVTTHTFRHSFATHLL
;
A
#
# COMPACT_ATOMS: atom_id res chain seq x y z
N VAL A 1 2.12 -6.49 -3.05
CA VAL A 1 1.11 -6.59 -4.13
C VAL A 1 0.25 -7.83 -3.96
N LYS A 2 0.85 -8.97 -3.61
CA LYS A 2 0.20 -10.28 -3.47
C LYS A 2 -1.04 -10.33 -2.55
N ASP A 3 -1.21 -9.33 -1.69
CA ASP A 3 -2.34 -9.28 -0.76
C ASP A 3 -3.65 -8.72 -1.39
N LEU A 4 -3.62 -8.38 -2.69
CA LEU A 4 -4.80 -8.02 -3.48
C LEU A 4 -5.28 -9.23 -4.28
N ASP A 5 -6.49 -9.71 -4.00
CA ASP A 5 -7.15 -10.78 -4.76
C ASP A 5 -8.29 -10.20 -5.61
N PHE A 6 -8.01 -10.03 -6.90
CA PHE A 6 -8.99 -9.52 -7.87
C PHE A 6 -10.06 -10.56 -8.24
N GLY A 7 -9.77 -11.86 -8.10
CA GLY A 7 -10.70 -12.93 -8.44
C GLY A 7 -11.80 -13.07 -7.39
N ARG A 8 -11.45 -12.89 -6.12
CA ARG A 8 -12.38 -12.94 -4.98
C ARG A 8 -12.91 -11.56 -4.58
N GLY A 9 -12.31 -10.48 -5.08
CA GLY A 9 -12.66 -9.13 -4.65
C GLY A 9 -12.29 -8.90 -3.18
N GLU A 10 -11.09 -9.33 -2.79
CA GLU A 10 -10.62 -9.33 -1.39
C GLU A 10 -9.27 -8.64 -1.25
N ILE A 11 -9.04 -8.03 -0.09
CA ILE A 11 -7.76 -7.47 0.35
C ILE A 11 -7.37 -8.14 1.64
N THR A 12 -6.18 -8.70 1.70
CA THR A 12 -5.59 -9.22 2.94
C THR A 12 -4.76 -8.13 3.62
N VAL A 13 -5.14 -7.74 4.83
CA VAL A 13 -4.37 -6.84 5.68
C VAL A 13 -3.57 -7.70 6.66
N ARG A 14 -2.27 -7.80 6.42
CA ARG A 14 -1.34 -8.58 7.24
C ARG A 14 -1.08 -7.89 8.58
N GLN A 15 -0.97 -8.68 9.65
CA GLN A 15 -0.60 -8.21 10.99
C GLN A 15 -1.40 -6.98 11.46
N GLY A 16 -2.72 -7.00 11.27
CA GLY A 16 -3.61 -5.97 11.80
C GLY A 16 -3.66 -5.95 13.34
N LYS A 17 -4.65 -5.27 13.93
CA LYS A 17 -4.79 -5.17 15.39
C LYS A 17 -4.71 -6.55 16.06
N GLY A 18 -3.73 -6.71 16.96
CA GLY A 18 -3.44 -7.97 17.66
C GLY A 18 -2.53 -8.94 16.88
N GLN A 19 -1.79 -8.47 15.87
CA GLN A 19 -0.97 -9.26 14.96
C GLN A 19 -1.74 -10.36 14.21
N LYS A 20 -3.02 -10.13 13.97
CA LYS A 20 -3.87 -11.05 13.20
C LYS A 20 -4.13 -10.50 11.81
N ASP A 21 -4.03 -11.38 10.83
CA ASP A 21 -4.42 -11.10 9.46
C ASP A 21 -5.94 -10.89 9.40
N ARG A 22 -6.37 -9.97 8.53
CA ARG A 22 -7.78 -9.68 8.28
C ARG A 22 -8.03 -9.63 6.79
N ILE A 23 -9.19 -10.12 6.37
CA ILE A 23 -9.66 -9.98 4.99
C ILE A 23 -10.75 -8.91 4.98
N THR A 24 -10.70 -8.03 3.99
CA THR A 24 -11.74 -7.02 3.74
C THR A 24 -12.08 -6.98 2.26
N MET A 25 -13.25 -6.45 1.93
CA MET A 25 -13.74 -6.35 0.55
C MET A 25 -12.93 -5.37 -0.30
N LEU A 26 -12.74 -5.72 -1.58
CA LEU A 26 -12.28 -4.85 -2.66
C LEU A 26 -13.48 -4.57 -3.59
N PRO A 27 -14.03 -3.34 -3.60
CA PRO A 27 -15.22 -3.05 -4.38
C PRO A 27 -14.97 -3.16 -5.89
N GLY A 28 -15.92 -3.77 -6.60
CA GLY A 28 -15.86 -4.02 -8.04
C GLY A 28 -15.61 -2.76 -8.87
N THR A 29 -16.15 -1.62 -8.43
CA THR A 29 -16.01 -0.32 -9.09
C THR A 29 -14.56 0.21 -9.13
N LEU A 30 -13.68 -0.28 -8.25
CA LEU A 30 -12.27 0.14 -8.19
C LEU A 30 -11.31 -0.83 -8.89
N LEU A 31 -11.79 -1.99 -9.36
CA LEU A 31 -10.91 -3.04 -9.89
C LEU A 31 -10.08 -2.54 -11.08
N GLN A 32 -10.72 -1.91 -12.07
CA GLN A 32 -10.03 -1.42 -13.26
C GLN A 32 -8.99 -0.35 -12.93
N ALA A 33 -9.37 0.65 -12.13
CA ALA A 33 -8.47 1.73 -11.71
C ALA A 33 -7.26 1.19 -10.94
N LEU A 34 -7.46 0.19 -10.08
CA LEU A 34 -6.40 -0.44 -9.32
C LEU A 34 -5.48 -1.31 -10.19
N GLN A 35 -6.03 -2.04 -11.17
CA GLN A 35 -5.24 -2.78 -12.14
C GLN A 35 -4.36 -1.85 -13.00
N ASP A 36 -4.93 -0.75 -13.50
CA ASP A 36 -4.18 0.25 -14.27
C ASP A 36 -3.05 0.87 -13.44
N HIS A 37 -3.34 1.16 -12.17
CA HIS A 37 -2.33 1.61 -11.21
C HIS A 37 -1.22 0.59 -11.01
N LEU A 38 -1.56 -0.68 -10.78
CA LEU A 38 -0.56 -1.75 -10.63
C LEU A 38 0.29 -1.96 -11.88
N ARG A 39 -0.25 -1.75 -13.10
CA ARG A 39 0.56 -1.78 -14.32
C ARG A 39 1.64 -0.70 -14.32
N ARG A 40 1.29 0.53 -13.92
CA ARG A 40 2.27 1.63 -13.79
C ARG A 40 3.30 1.35 -12.70
N VAL A 41 2.86 0.85 -11.55
CA VAL A 41 3.77 0.48 -10.45
C VAL A 41 4.71 -0.66 -10.86
N ARG A 42 4.23 -1.62 -11.65
CA ARG A 42 5.07 -2.70 -12.19
C ARG A 42 6.14 -2.19 -13.15
N GLN A 43 5.78 -1.28 -14.05
CA GLN A 43 6.75 -0.63 -14.94
C GLN A 43 7.81 0.14 -14.14
N GLN A 44 7.40 0.86 -13.09
CA GLN A 44 8.33 1.53 -12.18
C GLN A 44 9.27 0.53 -11.49
N HIS A 45 8.74 -0.58 -10.99
CA HIS A 45 9.53 -1.63 -10.35
C HIS A 45 10.54 -2.27 -11.31
N GLU A 46 10.13 -2.58 -12.55
CA GLU A 46 11.01 -3.13 -13.57
C GLU A 46 12.14 -2.15 -13.93
N ALA A 47 11.87 -0.84 -13.95
CA ALA A 47 12.90 0.18 -14.10
C ALA A 47 13.83 0.26 -12.88
N ASP A 48 13.29 0.20 -11.66
CA ASP A 48 14.09 0.24 -10.44
C ASP A 48 14.98 -1.01 -10.32
N LEU A 49 14.51 -2.19 -10.73
CA LEU A 49 15.28 -3.43 -10.77
C LEU A 49 16.52 -3.34 -11.67
N LYS A 50 16.39 -2.70 -12.84
CA LYS A 50 17.51 -2.46 -13.76
C LYS A 50 18.60 -1.56 -13.16
N ASN A 51 18.21 -0.72 -12.20
CA ASN A 51 19.10 0.20 -11.49
C ASN A 51 19.51 -0.32 -10.09
N GLU A 52 19.23 -1.60 -9.78
CA GLU A 52 19.50 -2.23 -8.47
C GLU A 52 18.72 -1.62 -7.28
N LEU A 53 17.67 -0.84 -7.55
CA LEU A 53 16.81 -0.17 -6.56
C LEU A 53 15.46 -0.87 -6.32
N GLY A 54 15.15 -1.91 -7.10
CA GLY A 54 13.87 -2.64 -7.05
C GLY A 54 13.78 -3.64 -5.90
N GLN A 55 14.15 -3.25 -4.70
CA GLN A 55 14.02 -4.07 -3.49
C GLN A 55 12.89 -3.53 -2.62
N ALA A 56 12.19 -4.39 -1.88
CA ALA A 56 11.24 -4.02 -0.84
C ALA A 56 11.76 -4.46 0.53
N PRO A 57 11.47 -3.70 1.61
CA PRO A 57 11.87 -4.11 2.94
C PRO A 57 11.09 -5.37 3.33
N LEU A 58 11.81 -6.40 3.77
CA LEU A 58 11.23 -7.63 4.32
C LEU A 58 11.57 -7.73 5.80
N PRO A 59 10.67 -8.28 6.64
CA PRO A 59 11.01 -8.64 8.01
C PRO A 59 12.21 -9.59 8.04
N ASP A 60 13.15 -9.40 8.98
CA ASP A 60 14.43 -10.13 9.03
C ASP A 60 14.29 -11.65 8.88
N ALA A 61 13.33 -12.26 9.59
CA ALA A 61 13.07 -13.69 9.52
C ALA A 61 12.62 -14.14 8.12
N LEU A 62 11.82 -13.32 7.43
CA LEU A 62 11.38 -13.59 6.06
C LEU A 62 12.49 -13.38 5.05
N GLY A 63 13.28 -12.31 5.20
CA GLY A 63 14.42 -12.02 4.33
C GLY A 63 15.48 -13.13 4.35
N ARG A 64 15.76 -13.70 5.53
CA ARG A 64 16.67 -14.87 5.66
C ARG A 64 16.12 -16.12 5.00
N LYS A 65 14.82 -16.38 5.14
CA LYS A 65 14.17 -17.58 4.58
C LYS A 65 14.02 -17.50 3.06
N TYR A 66 13.77 -16.30 2.53
CA TYR A 66 13.53 -16.05 1.11
C TYR A 66 14.38 -14.85 0.64
N PRO A 67 15.67 -15.06 0.34
CA PRO A 67 16.61 -13.97 0.08
C PRO A 67 16.28 -13.15 -1.19
N ASN A 68 15.60 -13.76 -2.16
CA ASN A 68 15.22 -13.09 -3.43
C ASN A 68 13.81 -12.49 -3.40
N ALA A 69 13.02 -12.75 -2.36
CA ALA A 69 11.63 -12.32 -2.29
C ALA A 69 11.47 -10.79 -2.30
N ASN A 70 12.47 -10.06 -1.81
CA ASN A 70 12.45 -8.60 -1.79
C ASN A 70 12.44 -7.96 -3.19
N ARG A 71 12.85 -8.69 -4.24
CA ARG A 71 12.87 -8.22 -5.64
C ARG A 71 11.64 -8.68 -6.43
N GLU A 72 10.92 -9.66 -5.90
CA GLU A 72 9.74 -10.21 -6.55
C GLU A 72 8.57 -9.22 -6.51
N TRP A 73 7.80 -9.18 -7.59
CA TRP A 73 6.64 -8.29 -7.74
C TRP A 73 5.62 -8.45 -6.61
N GLY A 74 5.37 -9.69 -6.17
CA GLY A 74 4.40 -9.99 -5.13
C GLY A 74 4.65 -9.25 -3.82
N TRP A 75 5.92 -8.98 -3.50
CA TRP A 75 6.37 -8.35 -2.26
C TRP A 75 6.51 -6.84 -2.33
N GLN A 76 6.35 -6.23 -3.51
CA GLN A 76 6.42 -4.78 -3.65
C GLN A 76 5.21 -4.08 -3.05
N TRP A 77 5.37 -2.81 -2.68
CA TRP A 77 4.26 -1.98 -2.22
C TRP A 77 3.25 -1.72 -3.33
N VAL A 78 1.95 -1.79 -3.01
CA VAL A 78 0.88 -1.40 -3.94
C VAL A 78 0.95 0.09 -4.24
N PHE A 79 1.29 0.90 -3.24
CA PHE A 79 1.45 2.35 -3.35
C PHE A 79 2.88 2.73 -2.93
N PRO A 80 3.88 2.60 -3.82
CA PRO A 80 5.25 2.97 -3.51
C PRO A 80 5.40 4.49 -3.37
N ALA A 81 6.40 4.93 -2.59
CA ALA A 81 6.79 6.32 -2.50
C ALA A 81 7.34 6.84 -3.84
N SER A 82 7.14 8.13 -4.10
CA SER A 82 7.64 8.81 -5.30
C SER A 82 9.17 8.88 -5.35
N SER A 83 9.84 8.87 -4.20
CA SER A 83 11.29 8.87 -4.07
C SER A 83 11.82 7.58 -3.43
N HIS A 84 13.11 7.35 -3.65
CA HIS A 84 13.87 6.32 -2.94
C HIS A 84 14.32 6.85 -1.58
N TYR A 85 14.44 5.94 -0.62
CA TYR A 85 15.01 6.17 0.69
C TYR A 85 16.11 5.15 0.96
N VAL A 86 17.13 5.54 1.73
CA VAL A 86 18.19 4.65 2.19
C VAL A 86 17.84 4.24 3.61
N ASP A 87 17.58 2.94 3.78
CA ASP A 87 17.33 2.37 5.10
C ASP A 87 18.56 2.58 6.00
N ARG A 88 18.34 3.21 7.17
CA ARG A 88 19.44 3.52 8.10
C ARG A 88 20.01 2.29 8.81
N ILE A 89 19.24 1.20 8.89
CA ILE A 89 19.64 -0.03 9.58
C ILE A 89 20.33 -0.96 8.58
N THR A 90 19.74 -1.16 7.41
CA THR A 90 20.25 -2.13 6.42
C THR A 90 21.16 -1.51 5.36
N GLY A 91 21.16 -0.18 5.22
CA GLY A 91 21.89 0.54 4.16
C GLY A 91 21.27 0.39 2.76
N ILE A 92 20.17 -0.37 2.64
CA ILE A 92 19.55 -0.67 1.35
C ILE A 92 18.75 0.54 0.86
N ARG A 93 19.07 1.00 -0.36
CA ARG A 93 18.30 2.03 -1.05
C ARG A 93 17.12 1.40 -1.79
N HIS A 94 15.91 1.83 -1.45
CA HIS A 94 14.69 1.27 -1.99
C HIS A 94 13.50 2.23 -1.92
N ARG A 95 12.36 1.86 -2.52
CA ARG A 95 11.10 2.58 -2.35
C ARG A 95 10.31 2.01 -1.18
N HIS A 96 10.03 2.85 -0.18
CA HIS A 96 9.07 2.51 0.86
C HIS A 96 7.63 2.66 0.35
N HIS A 97 6.62 2.35 1.15
CA HIS A 97 5.26 2.75 0.85
C HIS A 97 5.11 4.28 0.91
N LEU A 98 4.11 4.81 0.20
CA LEU A 98 3.72 6.21 0.27
C LEU A 98 3.49 6.63 1.73
N HIS A 99 4.06 7.76 2.14
CA HIS A 99 3.96 8.21 3.52
C HIS A 99 2.51 8.58 3.88
N GLU A 100 2.05 8.16 5.06
CA GLU A 100 0.64 8.31 5.47
C GLU A 100 0.16 9.77 5.49
N SER A 101 1.05 10.71 5.80
CA SER A 101 0.72 12.13 5.85
C SER A 101 0.26 12.68 4.49
N VAL A 102 0.68 12.07 3.38
CA VAL A 102 0.21 12.44 2.03
C VAL A 102 -1.29 12.21 1.92
N ILE A 103 -1.75 11.04 2.35
CA ILE A 103 -3.19 10.69 2.34
C ILE A 103 -3.95 11.54 3.36
N GLN A 104 -3.43 11.69 4.58
CA GLN A 104 -4.07 12.51 5.62
C GLN A 104 -4.30 13.96 5.15
N LYS A 105 -3.29 14.58 4.53
CA LYS A 105 -3.39 15.93 3.96
C LYS A 105 -4.37 15.99 2.80
N ALA A 106 -4.32 15.01 1.89
CA ALA A 106 -5.24 14.95 0.75
C ALA A 106 -6.70 14.86 1.20
N VAL A 107 -7.01 14.03 2.21
CA VAL A 107 -8.35 13.90 2.78
C VAL A 107 -8.80 15.20 3.43
N HIS A 108 -7.92 15.84 4.20
CA HIS A 108 -8.24 17.12 4.84
C HIS A 108 -8.56 18.21 3.80
N GLN A 109 -7.73 18.34 2.75
CA GLN A 109 -7.96 19.30 1.67
C GLN A 109 -9.23 18.99 0.87
N ALA A 110 -9.52 17.72 0.60
CA ALA A 110 -10.74 17.32 -0.09
C ALA A 110 -12.00 17.68 0.72
N ALA A 111 -11.98 17.45 2.04
CA ALA A 111 -13.08 17.81 2.92
C ALA A 111 -13.32 19.33 2.96
N HIS A 112 -12.24 20.12 3.01
CA HIS A 112 -12.31 21.57 2.95
C HIS A 112 -12.92 22.04 1.62
N ARG A 113 -12.43 21.52 0.47
CA ARG A 113 -12.98 21.87 -0.85
C ARG A 113 -14.44 21.46 -1.03
N ALA A 114 -14.87 20.39 -0.37
CA ALA A 114 -16.25 19.94 -0.36
C ALA A 114 -17.17 20.75 0.59
N GLY A 115 -16.64 21.78 1.28
CA GLY A 115 -17.43 22.61 2.19
C GLY A 115 -17.89 21.89 3.46
N LEU A 116 -17.21 20.82 3.86
CA LEU A 116 -17.60 20.05 5.05
C LEU A 116 -17.14 20.75 6.33
N ALA A 117 -18.11 21.22 7.13
CA ALA A 117 -17.83 21.86 8.43
C ALA A 117 -17.29 20.86 9.48
N LYS A 118 -17.64 19.58 9.38
CA LYS A 118 -17.18 18.53 10.30
C LYS A 118 -15.73 18.13 9.99
N ARG A 119 -14.97 17.79 11.04
CA ARG A 119 -13.62 17.25 10.87
C ARG A 119 -13.68 15.87 10.17
N VAL A 120 -13.09 15.79 8.98
CA VAL A 120 -12.94 14.54 8.22
C VAL A 120 -11.48 14.11 8.20
N THR A 121 -11.24 12.86 8.60
CA THR A 121 -9.91 12.22 8.59
C THR A 121 -10.01 10.85 7.91
N THR A 122 -8.87 10.19 7.68
CA THR A 122 -8.85 8.79 7.21
C THR A 122 -9.61 7.85 8.16
N HIS A 123 -9.58 8.10 9.47
CA HIS A 123 -10.34 7.31 10.44
C HIS A 123 -11.86 7.50 10.30
N THR A 124 -12.30 8.69 9.88
CA THR A 124 -13.72 8.97 9.59
C THR A 124 -14.25 8.01 8.52
N PHE A 125 -13.49 7.78 7.45
CA PHE A 125 -13.91 6.83 6.40
C PHE A 125 -14.01 5.40 6.91
N ARG A 126 -13.07 4.96 7.74
CA ARG A 126 -13.13 3.64 8.37
C ARG A 126 -14.39 3.48 9.22
N HIS A 127 -14.73 4.49 10.01
CA HIS A 127 -15.93 4.47 10.84
C HIS A 127 -17.20 4.44 9.97
N SER A 128 -17.31 5.35 8.99
CA SER A 128 -18.46 5.41 8.07
C SER A 128 -18.66 4.11 7.28
N PHE A 129 -17.58 3.47 6.85
CA PHE A 129 -17.64 2.17 6.21
C PHE A 129 -18.27 1.10 7.13
N ALA A 130 -17.80 1.02 8.37
CA ALA A 130 -18.33 0.05 9.33
C ALA A 130 -19.81 0.31 9.64
N THR A 131 -20.21 1.57 9.83
CA THR A 131 -21.60 1.92 10.16
C THR A 131 -22.57 1.68 9.00
N HIS A 132 -22.13 1.84 7.73
CA HIS A 132 -22.99 1.59 6.57
C HIS A 132 -23.14 0.09 6.24
N LEU A 133 -22.34 -0.78 6.86
CA LEU A 133 -22.44 -2.24 6.69
C LEU A 133 -23.26 -2.92 7.79
N LEU A 134 -23.75 -2.16 8.78
CA LEU A 134 -24.70 -2.62 9.79
C LEU A 134 -26.12 -2.46 9.27
#